data_AF-A0A429MIE9-F1
#
_entry.id   AF-A0A429MIE9-F1
#
_cell.length_a   1.000
_cell.length_b   1.000
_cell.length_c   1.000
_cell.angle_alpha   90.00
_cell.angle_beta   90.00
_cell.angle_gamma   90.00
#
_symmetry.space_group_name_H-M   'P 1'
#
loop_
_entity.id
_entity.type
_entity.pdbx_description
1 polymer ?
#
loop_
_entity_poly.entity_id
_entity_poly.type
_entity_poly.pdbx_seq_one_letter_code
_entity_poly.pdbx_strand_id
1 'polypeptide(L)'
;EQAKFSPIDYAVSWGLFAQPEIARHISVKQYDRYLNWKIAKLPVPAEQAMQMVSNMHIIPANPEIAQQIKQVKRGDLVYLKGDLVEIKDKDLVWKSSLTPTDTGDGACELFRVQSIHWVEKQNI
;
A
#
# COMPACT_ATOMS: atom_id res chain seq x y z
N GLU A 1 -9.54 -12.15 -11.08
CA GLU A 1 -10.10 -12.91 -9.93
C GLU A 1 -9.77 -12.31 -8.56
N GLN A 2 -8.54 -11.83 -8.34
CA GLN A 2 -8.09 -11.22 -7.08
C GLN A 2 -8.93 -10.02 -6.60
N ALA A 3 -9.53 -9.26 -7.53
CA ALA A 3 -10.33 -8.07 -7.23
C ALA A 3 -11.57 -8.32 -6.37
N LYS A 4 -12.09 -9.55 -6.33
CA LYS A 4 -13.20 -9.91 -5.45
C LYS A 4 -12.82 -9.89 -3.97
N PHE A 5 -11.53 -10.00 -3.66
CA PHE A 5 -11.01 -10.00 -2.29
C PHE A 5 -10.39 -8.66 -1.92
N SER A 6 -9.52 -8.13 -2.79
CA SER A 6 -8.89 -6.81 -2.61
C SER A 6 -9.52 -5.80 -3.57
N PRO A 7 -10.49 -4.99 -3.14
CA PRO A 7 -11.13 -4.00 -4.02
C PRO A 7 -10.22 -2.80 -4.34
N ILE A 8 -9.16 -2.57 -3.58
CA ILE A 8 -8.28 -1.41 -3.73
C ILE A 8 -6.84 -1.76 -3.38
N ASP A 9 -5.90 -1.15 -4.10
CA ASP A 9 -4.47 -1.24 -3.81
C ASP A 9 -3.97 0.13 -3.37
N TYR A 10 -3.10 0.18 -2.36
CA TYR A 10 -2.47 1.40 -1.90
C TYR A 10 -1.00 1.43 -2.29
N ALA A 11 -0.58 2.52 -2.91
CA ALA A 11 0.82 2.91 -2.91
C ALA A 11 1.13 3.56 -1.56
N VAL A 12 1.87 2.84 -0.72
CA VAL A 12 2.22 3.27 0.63
C VAL A 12 3.68 3.66 0.67
N SER A 13 3.97 4.80 1.29
CA SER A 13 5.33 5.23 1.60
C SER A 13 5.49 5.44 3.10
N TRP A 14 6.68 5.16 3.63
CA TRP A 14 6.98 5.35 5.05
C TRP A 14 8.38 5.94 5.29
N GLY A 15 8.69 6.18 6.56
CA GLY A 15 9.95 6.80 6.97
C GLY A 15 10.14 8.15 6.30
N LEU A 16 11.30 8.34 5.65
CA LEU A 16 11.63 9.58 4.97
C LEU A 16 10.67 9.89 3.80
N PHE A 17 10.13 8.87 3.14
CA PHE A 17 9.22 9.05 2.01
C PHE A 17 7.78 9.40 2.43
N ALA A 18 7.45 9.32 3.73
CA ALA A 18 6.19 9.81 4.27
C ALA A 18 6.25 11.30 4.66
N GLN A 19 7.44 11.92 4.67
CA GLN A 19 7.56 13.34 4.97
C GLN A 19 6.94 14.18 3.82
N PRO A 20 6.01 15.10 4.12
CA PRO A 20 5.29 15.86 3.09
C PRO A 20 6.16 16.54 2.02
N GLU A 21 7.30 17.08 2.44
CA GLU A 21 8.28 17.75 1.59
C GLU A 21 8.96 16.82 0.58
N ILE A 22 9.00 15.51 0.84
CA ILE A 22 9.53 14.48 -0.07
C ILE A 22 8.38 13.80 -0.81
N ALA A 23 7.34 13.39 -0.09
CA ALA A 23 6.19 12.66 -0.60
C ALA A 23 5.49 13.38 -1.77
N ARG A 24 5.42 14.72 -1.73
CA ARG A 24 4.83 15.54 -2.81
C ARG A 24 5.55 15.37 -4.16
N HIS A 25 6.83 15.03 -4.15
CA HIS A 25 7.63 14.84 -5.36
C HIS A 25 7.59 13.41 -5.91
N ILE A 26 6.97 12.48 -5.18
CA ILE A 26 6.81 11.09 -5.62
C ILE A 26 5.64 11.02 -6.60
N SER A 27 5.91 10.60 -7.83
CA SER A 27 4.87 10.27 -8.80
C SER A 27 4.56 8.78 -8.71
N VAL A 28 3.28 8.44 -8.64
CA VAL A 28 2.78 7.06 -8.56
C VAL A 28 1.91 6.77 -9.76
N LYS A 29 2.11 5.61 -10.38
CA LYS A 29 1.22 5.02 -11.37
C LYS A 29 0.99 3.56 -11.01
N GLN A 30 -0.25 3.20 -10.72
CA GLN A 30 -0.65 1.80 -10.54
C GLN A 30 -1.43 1.31 -11.76
N TYR A 31 -1.12 0.11 -12.22
CA TYR A 31 -1.83 -0.56 -13.31
C TYR A 31 -1.73 -2.08 -13.13
N ASP A 32 -2.79 -2.80 -13.47
CA ASP A 32 -2.87 -4.26 -13.35
C ASP A 32 -2.31 -4.80 -12.01
N ARG A 33 -2.61 -4.11 -10.90
CA ARG A 33 -2.16 -4.44 -9.54
C ARG A 33 -0.66 -4.25 -9.29
N TYR A 34 0.09 -3.64 -10.20
CA TYR A 34 1.49 -3.27 -10.05
C TYR A 34 1.65 -1.80 -9.67
N LEU A 35 2.73 -1.50 -8.95
CA LEU A 35 3.14 -0.14 -8.60
C LEU A 35 4.38 0.27 -9.39
N ASN A 36 4.26 1.39 -10.11
CA ASN A 36 5.41 2.12 -10.63
C ASN A 36 5.47 3.48 -9.92
N TRP A 37 6.62 3.79 -9.32
CA TRP A 37 6.84 5.08 -8.68
C TRP A 37 8.13 5.72 -9.19
N LYS A 38 8.18 7.05 -9.17
CA LYS A 38 9.34 7.84 -9.60
C LYS A 38 9.52 9.06 -8.71
N ILE A 39 10.77 9.44 -8.49
CA ILE A 39 11.15 10.72 -7.86
C ILE A 39 12.36 11.27 -8.62
N ALA A 40 12.41 12.59 -8.83
CA ALA A 40 13.47 13.22 -9.64
C ALA A 40 14.86 13.12 -8.98
N LYS A 41 14.91 13.23 -7.65
CA LYS A 41 16.13 13.13 -6.87
C LYS A 41 15.87 12.25 -5.66
N LEU A 42 16.60 11.15 -5.55
CA LEU A 42 16.53 10.27 -4.40
C LEU A 42 17.21 10.95 -3.19
N PRO A 43 16.54 11.03 -2.03
CA PRO A 43 17.14 11.59 -0.82
C PRO A 43 18.05 10.59 -0.09
N VAL A 44 18.02 9.31 -0.48
CA VAL A 44 18.80 8.18 0.06
C VAL A 44 19.29 7.29 -1.10
N PRO A 45 20.23 6.35 -0.88
CA PRO A 45 20.61 5.38 -1.90
C PRO A 45 19.42 4.63 -2.49
N ALA A 46 19.50 4.25 -3.77
CA ALA A 46 18.39 3.64 -4.51
C ALA A 46 17.83 2.38 -3.85
N GLU A 47 18.71 1.48 -3.37
CA GLU A 47 18.30 0.26 -2.67
C GLU A 47 17.45 0.57 -1.42
N GLN A 48 17.87 1.55 -0.63
CA GLN A 48 17.13 1.98 0.55
C GLN A 48 15.80 2.64 0.19
N ALA A 49 15.77 3.44 -0.89
CA ALA A 49 14.53 4.06 -1.35
C ALA A 49 13.49 3.04 -1.82
N MET A 50 13.93 1.96 -2.48
CA MET A 50 13.04 0.87 -2.91
C MET A 50 12.37 0.16 -1.74
N GLN A 51 12.99 0.17 -0.56
CA GLN A 51 12.43 -0.39 0.68
C GLN A 51 11.52 0.58 1.45
N MET A 52 11.25 1.79 0.94
CA MET A 52 10.41 2.79 1.60
C MET A 52 9.08 3.03 0.89
N VAL A 53 8.82 2.27 -0.18
CA VAL A 53 7.59 2.33 -0.97
C VAL A 53 7.12 0.91 -1.21
N SER A 54 5.86 0.61 -0.89
CA SER A 54 5.24 -0.67 -1.20
C SER A 54 3.88 -0.50 -1.85
N ASN A 55 3.47 -1.56 -2.53
CA ASN A 55 2.13 -1.75 -3.06
C ASN A 55 1.38 -2.74 -2.16
N MET A 56 0.41 -2.24 -1.42
CA MET A 56 -0.39 -3.08 -0.52
C MET A 56 -1.76 -3.37 -1.12
N HIS A 57 -2.14 -4.64 -1.16
CA HIS A 57 -3.47 -5.10 -1.56
C HIS A 57 -4.39 -5.09 -0.34
N ILE A 58 -5.40 -4.24 -0.34
CA ILE A 58 -6.23 -3.99 0.84
C ILE A 58 -7.51 -4.82 0.78
N ILE A 59 -7.69 -5.67 1.78
CA ILE A 59 -8.92 -6.45 1.99
C ILE A 59 -9.68 -5.82 3.16
N PRO A 60 -10.86 -5.23 2.97
CA PRO A 60 -11.67 -4.76 4.10
C PRO A 60 -12.20 -5.94 4.91
N ALA A 61 -12.09 -5.90 6.23
CA ALA A 61 -12.61 -6.94 7.11
C ALA A 61 -14.15 -7.02 7.14
N ASN A 62 -14.84 -5.92 6.81
CA ASN A 62 -16.30 -5.81 6.76
C ASN A 62 -16.75 -4.65 5.84
N PRO A 63 -18.06 -4.51 5.53
CA PRO A 63 -18.57 -3.46 4.65
C PRO A 63 -18.33 -2.02 5.13
N GLU A 64 -18.28 -1.78 6.44
CA GLU A 64 -18.03 -0.45 7.00
C GLU A 64 -16.59 -0.01 6.72
N ILE A 65 -15.62 -0.90 6.98
CA ILE A 65 -14.21 -0.66 6.64
C ILE A 65 -14.06 -0.47 5.13
N ALA A 66 -14.80 -1.22 4.31
CA ALA A 66 -14.79 -1.07 2.85
C ALA A 66 -15.20 0.35 2.40
N GLN A 67 -16.09 1.02 3.13
CA GLN A 67 -16.46 2.41 2.84
C GLN A 67 -15.37 3.38 3.28
N GLN A 68 -14.72 3.13 4.42
CA GLN A 68 -13.66 4.01 4.94
C GLN A 68 -12.39 3.95 4.07
N ILE A 69 -11.93 2.76 3.68
CA ILE A 69 -10.74 2.63 2.81
C ILE A 69 -10.90 3.37 1.48
N LYS A 70 -12.11 3.42 0.91
CA LYS A 70 -12.37 4.18 -0.32
C LYS A 70 -12.22 5.69 -0.17
N GLN A 71 -12.20 6.21 1.06
CA GLN A 71 -12.05 7.64 1.34
C GLN A 71 -10.59 8.08 1.42
N VAL A 72 -9.64 7.14 1.49
CA VAL A 72 -8.21 7.46 1.52
C VAL A 72 -7.82 8.15 0.23
N LYS A 73 -7.15 9.30 0.37
CA LYS A 73 -6.64 10.08 -0.75
C LYS A 73 -5.12 10.17 -0.67
N ARG A 74 -4.52 10.49 -1.83
CA ARG A 74 -3.12 10.85 -1.87
C ARG A 74 -2.84 11.97 -0.86
N GLY A 75 -1.82 11.77 -0.04
CA GLY A 75 -1.42 12.72 1.01
C GLY A 75 -2.06 12.50 2.36
N ASP A 76 -2.95 11.54 2.52
CA ASP A 76 -3.42 11.15 3.83
C ASP A 76 -2.32 10.39 4.59
N LEU A 77 -2.17 10.71 5.88
CA LEU A 77 -1.41 9.89 6.82
C LEU A 77 -2.41 9.10 7.66
N VAL A 78 -2.38 7.78 7.54
CA VAL A 78 -3.34 6.89 8.20
C VAL A 78 -2.64 5.81 9.02
N TYR A 79 -3.25 5.46 10.15
CA TYR A 79 -2.97 4.21 10.85
C TYR A 79 -3.94 3.14 10.38
N LEU A 80 -3.40 2.05 9.87
CA LEU A 80 -4.15 0.84 9.53
C LEU A 80 -3.79 -0.27 10.52
N LYS A 81 -4.79 -1.02 10.96
CA LYS A 81 -4.60 -2.22 11.78
C LYS A 81 -5.33 -3.40 11.13
N GLY A 82 -4.71 -4.56 11.18
CA GLY A 82 -5.23 -5.77 10.53
C GLY A 82 -4.23 -6.90 10.52
N ASP A 83 -4.43 -7.83 9.57
CA ASP A 83 -3.65 -9.06 9.44
C ASP A 83 -3.08 -9.20 8.03
N LEU A 84 -1.83 -9.67 7.90
CA LEU A 84 -1.31 -10.16 6.63
C LEU A 84 -1.86 -11.57 6.39
N VAL A 85 -2.42 -11.82 5.20
CA VAL A 85 -3.20 -13.04 4.94
C VAL A 85 -2.73 -13.79 3.70
N GLU A 86 -3.13 -15.06 3.62
CA GLU A 86 -3.09 -15.85 2.40
C GLU A 86 -4.53 -16.18 2.00
N ILE A 87 -4.85 -16.01 0.72
CA ILE A 87 -6.13 -16.41 0.14
C ILE A 87 -5.93 -17.69 -0.66
N LYS A 88 -6.73 -18.70 -0.34
CA LYS A 88 -6.87 -19.92 -1.13
C LYS A 88 -8.31 -20.00 -1.64
N ASP A 89 -8.50 -19.96 -2.95
CA ASP A 89 -9.80 -20.08 -3.58
C ASP A 89 -9.72 -20.80 -4.92
N LYS A 90 -10.27 -22.01 -4.98
CA LYS A 90 -10.12 -22.94 -6.12
C LYS A 90 -8.64 -23.11 -6.49
N ASP A 91 -8.24 -22.68 -7.68
CA ASP A 91 -6.88 -22.77 -8.20
C ASP A 91 -6.02 -21.52 -7.86
N LEU A 92 -6.61 -20.50 -7.22
CA LEU A 92 -5.91 -19.29 -6.81
C LEU A 92 -5.29 -19.47 -5.41
N VAL A 93 -3.97 -19.31 -5.33
CA VAL A 93 -3.26 -19.08 -4.07
C VAL A 93 -2.60 -17.71 -4.14
N TRP A 94 -3.07 -16.77 -3.33
CA TRP A 94 -2.52 -15.43 -3.23
C TRP A 94 -1.97 -15.18 -1.83
N LYS A 95 -0.65 -15.20 -1.72
CA LYS A 95 0.07 -15.13 -0.45
C LYS A 95 0.65 -13.73 -0.25
N SER A 96 0.45 -13.16 0.94
CA SER A 96 1.12 -11.92 1.34
C SER A 96 2.63 -12.11 1.45
N SER A 97 3.42 -11.12 1.05
CA SER A 97 4.75 -10.95 1.64
C SER A 97 4.63 -10.72 3.15
N LEU A 98 5.59 -11.23 3.92
CA LEU A 98 5.70 -11.03 5.37
C LEU A 98 6.86 -10.09 5.71
N THR A 99 7.60 -9.61 4.71
CA THR A 99 8.79 -8.79 4.90
C THR A 99 8.57 -7.42 4.24
N PRO A 100 8.56 -6.32 5.00
CA PRO A 100 8.30 -4.98 4.47
C PRO A 100 9.34 -4.47 3.46
N THR A 101 10.50 -5.14 3.37
CA THR A 101 11.63 -4.76 2.52
C THR A 101 11.74 -5.63 1.27
N ASP A 102 10.81 -6.56 1.04
CA ASP A 102 10.80 -7.34 -0.20
C ASP A 102 10.57 -6.40 -1.39
N THR A 103 11.23 -6.69 -2.50
CA THR A 103 11.09 -5.92 -3.74
C THR A 103 10.89 -6.86 -4.92
N GLY A 104 10.07 -6.46 -5.90
CA GLY A 104 9.81 -7.25 -7.12
C GLY A 104 8.52 -8.08 -7.05
N ASP A 105 8.38 -9.05 -7.95
CA ASP A 105 7.18 -9.88 -8.04
C ASP A 105 7.00 -10.73 -6.78
N GLY A 106 5.81 -10.63 -6.17
CA GLY A 106 5.47 -11.34 -4.93
C GLY A 106 5.87 -10.61 -3.64
N ALA A 107 6.46 -9.42 -3.74
CA ALA A 107 6.76 -8.57 -2.58
C ALA A 107 5.54 -7.85 -2.00
N CYS A 108 4.39 -7.88 -2.68
CA CYS A 108 3.21 -7.12 -2.27
C CYS A 108 2.55 -7.74 -1.04
N GLU A 109 2.21 -6.90 -0.06
CA GLU A 109 1.45 -7.31 1.09
C GLU A 109 -0.03 -7.50 0.74
N LEU A 110 -0.63 -8.57 1.26
CA LEU A 110 -2.06 -8.82 1.21
C LEU A 110 -2.64 -8.57 2.60
N PHE A 111 -3.18 -7.38 2.81
CA PHE A 111 -3.47 -6.85 4.14
C PHE A 111 -4.97 -6.74 4.40
N ARG A 112 -5.47 -7.57 5.32
CA ARG A 112 -6.86 -7.54 5.78
C ARG A 112 -7.04 -6.48 6.85
N VAL A 113 -7.54 -5.31 6.47
CA VAL A 113 -7.73 -4.15 7.34
C VAL A 113 -8.98 -4.31 8.19
N GLN A 114 -8.80 -4.19 9.50
CA GLN A 114 -9.84 -4.26 10.52
C GLN A 114 -10.24 -2.87 11.04
N SER A 115 -9.32 -1.90 11.00
CA SER A 115 -9.61 -0.50 11.35
C SER A 115 -8.68 0.46 10.63
N ILE A 116 -9.16 1.67 10.40
CA ILE A 116 -8.41 2.79 9.83
C ILE A 116 -8.64 4.06 10.68
N HIS A 117 -7.59 4.83 10.89
CA HIS A 117 -7.64 6.11 11.58
C HIS A 117 -6.79 7.15 10.84
N TRP A 118 -7.37 8.29 10.51
CA TRP A 118 -6.64 9.41 9.91
C TRP A 118 -5.88 10.18 10.99
N VAL A 119 -4.57 10.26 10.82
CA VAL A 119 -3.71 11.16 11.60
C VAL A 119 -3.72 12.55 10.96
N GLU A 120 -3.63 12.59 9.64
CA GLU A 120 -3.62 13.81 8.85
C GLU A 120 -4.30 13.57 7.49
N LYS A 121 -4.94 14.62 6.95
CA LYS A 121 -5.63 14.55 5.66
C LYS A 121 -4.96 15.44 4.63
N GLN A 122 -4.59 14.85 3.49
CA GLN A 122 -4.18 15.54 2.27
C GLN A 122 -3.08 16.61 2.46
N ASN A 123 -1.98 16.27 3.13
CA ASN A 123 -0.88 17.22 3.39
C ASN A 123 0.21 17.25 2.30
N ILE A 124 -0.15 16.98 1.04
CA ILE A 124 0.72 17.14 -0.15
C ILE A 124 -0.08 17.54 -1.39
#